data_AF-A0A1M5ZL31-F1
#
_entry.id   AF-A0A1M5ZL31-F1
#
_cell.length_a   1.000
_cell.length_b   1.000
_cell.length_c   1.000
_cell.angle_alpha   90.00
_cell.angle_beta   90.00
_cell.angle_gamma   90.00
#
_symmetry.space_group_name_H-M   'P 1'
#
loop_
_entity.id
_entity.type
_entity.pdbx_description
1 polymer ?
#
loop_
_entity_poly.entity_id
_entity_poly.type
_entity_poly.pdbx_seq_one_letter_code
_entity_poly.pdbx_strand_id
1 'polypeptide(L)'
;MLNELLALEKSFKGFTYPKAFLKVVELNLIDFDIWYIMDEKQVMLRVEGLSKRYPKRMLIPFARREDNDDVACFEIGRGSKVIVIHDYASEGWEHRKEFSDFWDWFENVVKDLIAYEREEEQNDF
;
A
#
# COMPACT_ATOMS: atom_id res chain seq x y z
N MET A 1 3.21 -4.97 -14.79
CA MET A 1 2.72 -4.19 -13.64
C MET A 1 1.72 -3.08 -14.00
N LEU A 2 2.10 -1.93 -14.60
CA LEU A 2 1.14 -0.82 -14.84
C LEU A 2 -0.15 -1.25 -15.58
N ASN A 3 0.00 -1.95 -16.70
CA ASN A 3 -1.14 -2.43 -17.48
C ASN A 3 -2.00 -3.45 -16.72
N GLU A 4 -1.36 -4.27 -15.87
CA GLU A 4 -2.05 -5.27 -15.05
C GLU A 4 -2.87 -4.58 -13.95
N LEU A 5 -2.31 -3.56 -13.30
CA LEU A 5 -3.03 -2.75 -12.31
C LEU A 5 -4.21 -1.99 -12.96
N LEU A 6 -4.03 -1.44 -14.15
CA LEU A 6 -5.13 -0.81 -14.90
C LEU A 6 -6.21 -1.81 -15.34
N ALA A 7 -5.84 -3.06 -15.64
CA ALA A 7 -6.81 -4.12 -15.90
C ALA A 7 -7.55 -4.51 -14.61
N LEU A 8 -6.81 -4.62 -13.50
CA LEU A 8 -7.32 -4.97 -12.18
C LEU A 8 -8.28 -3.93 -11.62
N GLU A 9 -8.05 -2.64 -11.88
CA GLU A 9 -8.95 -1.54 -11.49
C GLU A 9 -10.41 -1.83 -11.88
N LYS A 10 -10.63 -2.45 -13.05
CA LYS A 10 -11.96 -2.78 -13.56
C LYS A 10 -12.71 -3.78 -12.67
N SER A 11 -12.01 -4.53 -11.84
CA SER A 11 -12.59 -5.46 -10.86
C SER A 11 -13.12 -4.74 -9.62
N PHE A 12 -12.69 -3.50 -9.36
CA PHE A 12 -13.08 -2.71 -8.19
C PHE A 12 -14.13 -1.66 -8.56
N LYS A 13 -15.41 -2.05 -8.46
CA LYS A 13 -16.51 -1.15 -8.79
C LYS A 13 -16.49 0.12 -7.93
N GLY A 14 -16.48 1.28 -8.58
CA GLY A 14 -16.48 2.58 -7.90
C GLY A 14 -15.10 3.03 -7.42
N PHE A 15 -14.03 2.40 -7.92
CA PHE A 15 -12.66 2.78 -7.64
C PHE A 15 -11.91 3.11 -8.92
N THR A 16 -10.99 4.06 -8.81
CA THR A 16 -9.96 4.35 -9.82
C THR A 16 -8.66 4.64 -9.08
N TYR A 17 -7.57 4.07 -9.56
CA TYR A 17 -6.26 4.37 -9.01
C TYR A 17 -5.93 5.86 -9.13
N PRO A 18 -5.35 6.49 -8.09
CA PRO A 18 -4.87 7.85 -8.21
C PRO A 18 -3.81 7.96 -9.30
N LYS A 19 -3.88 9.04 -10.09
CA LYS A 19 -2.85 9.35 -11.12
C LYS A 19 -1.44 9.38 -10.54
N ALA A 20 -1.30 9.83 -9.30
CA ALA A 20 -0.06 9.86 -8.54
C ALA A 20 0.56 8.45 -8.37
N PHE A 21 -0.25 7.49 -7.93
CA PHE A 21 0.16 6.09 -7.81
C PHE A 21 0.58 5.51 -9.16
N LEU A 22 -0.25 5.71 -10.19
CA LEU A 22 0.06 5.23 -11.54
C LEU A 22 1.36 5.84 -12.07
N LYS A 23 1.68 7.08 -11.74
CA LYS A 23 2.94 7.73 -12.13
C LYS A 23 4.16 7.08 -11.49
N VAL A 24 4.09 6.75 -10.21
CA VAL A 24 5.16 6.05 -9.47
C VAL A 24 5.39 4.65 -10.05
N VAL A 25 4.31 3.92 -10.33
CA VAL A 25 4.35 2.62 -11.00
C VAL A 25 4.94 2.73 -12.42
N GLU A 26 4.56 3.74 -13.20
CA GLU A 26 5.10 4.01 -14.54
C GLU A 26 6.62 4.26 -14.52
N LEU A 27 7.10 4.96 -13.49
CA LEU A 27 8.52 5.25 -13.28
C LEU A 27 9.31 4.07 -12.70
N ASN A 28 8.67 2.93 -12.46
CA ASN A 28 9.26 1.74 -11.84
C ASN A 28 9.85 2.01 -10.43
N LEU A 29 9.24 2.94 -9.69
CA LEU A 29 9.59 3.25 -8.30
C LEU A 29 8.73 2.36 -7.38
N ILE A 30 9.15 1.11 -7.19
CA ILE A 30 8.31 0.07 -6.58
C ILE A 30 8.95 -0.71 -5.43
N ASP A 31 10.26 -0.55 -5.26
CA ASP A 31 11.05 -1.20 -4.23
C ASP A 31 11.75 -0.10 -3.42
N PHE A 32 11.52 -0.09 -2.12
CA PHE A 32 12.04 0.89 -1.17
C PHE A 32 12.62 0.20 0.08
N ASP A 33 13.10 -1.04 -0.08
CA ASP A 33 13.71 -1.94 0.92
C ASP A 33 12.80 -2.35 2.10
N ILE A 34 12.03 -1.43 2.66
CA ILE A 34 11.01 -1.70 3.68
C ILE A 34 9.61 -1.79 3.05
N TRP A 35 9.33 -0.95 2.06
CA TRP A 35 8.03 -0.88 1.40
C TRP A 35 8.11 -1.37 -0.04
N TYR A 36 7.12 -2.16 -0.43
CA TYR A 36 7.04 -2.75 -1.76
C TYR A 36 5.67 -2.52 -2.38
N ILE A 37 5.63 -1.92 -3.57
CA ILE A 37 4.40 -1.85 -4.37
C ILE A 37 4.09 -3.27 -4.89
N MET A 38 2.86 -3.71 -4.65
CA MET A 38 2.43 -5.07 -4.98
C MET A 38 2.04 -5.22 -6.45
N ASP A 39 2.39 -6.35 -7.04
CA ASP A 39 1.89 -6.76 -8.35
C ASP A 39 0.42 -7.22 -8.28
N GLU A 40 -0.19 -7.48 -9.44
CA GLU A 40 -1.59 -7.91 -9.53
C GLU A 40 -1.89 -9.17 -8.68
N LYS A 41 -0.99 -10.16 -8.67
CA LYS A 41 -1.20 -11.42 -7.95
C LYS A 41 -1.18 -11.18 -6.45
N GLN A 42 -0.23 -10.39 -5.97
CA GLN A 42 -0.10 -10.01 -4.58
C GLN A 42 -1.30 -9.19 -4.12
N VAL A 43 -1.73 -8.20 -4.92
CA VAL A 43 -2.93 -7.41 -4.63
C VAL A 43 -4.16 -8.31 -4.52
N MET A 44 -4.39 -9.21 -5.48
CA MET A 44 -5.56 -10.09 -5.48
C MET A 44 -5.59 -11.04 -4.28
N LEU A 45 -4.46 -11.67 -3.98
CA LEU A 45 -4.33 -12.55 -2.80
C LEU A 45 -4.65 -11.76 -1.51
N ARG A 46 -4.14 -10.52 -1.43
CA ARG A 46 -4.34 -9.68 -0.25
C ARG A 46 -5.77 -9.17 -0.13
N VAL A 47 -6.41 -8.77 -1.23
CA VAL A 47 -7.84 -8.40 -1.26
C VAL A 47 -8.70 -9.54 -0.71
N GLU A 48 -8.45 -10.78 -1.16
CA GLU A 48 -9.19 -11.94 -0.66
C GLU A 48 -9.03 -12.10 0.86
N GLY A 49 -7.79 -12.03 1.37
CA GLY A 49 -7.51 -12.12 2.80
C GLY A 49 -8.16 -11.00 3.62
N LEU A 50 -8.00 -9.75 3.18
CA LEU A 50 -8.55 -8.57 3.85
C LEU A 50 -10.08 -8.60 3.86
N SER A 51 -10.74 -9.05 2.79
CA SER A 51 -12.20 -9.16 2.75
C SER A 51 -12.76 -10.15 3.77
N LYS A 52 -12.01 -11.20 4.11
CA LYS A 52 -12.39 -12.17 5.15
C LYS A 52 -12.16 -11.63 6.55
N ARG A 53 -11.06 -10.90 6.77
CA ARG A 53 -10.68 -10.35 8.09
C ARG A 53 -11.45 -9.07 8.46
N TYR A 54 -11.71 -8.22 7.47
CA TYR A 54 -12.34 -6.90 7.65
C TYR A 54 -13.55 -6.76 6.72
N PRO A 55 -14.60 -7.59 6.87
CA PRO A 55 -15.71 -7.67 5.92
C PRO A 55 -16.55 -6.39 5.82
N LYS A 56 -16.43 -5.47 6.79
CA LYS A 56 -17.10 -4.16 6.77
C LYS A 56 -16.34 -3.09 5.98
N ARG A 57 -15.13 -3.39 5.49
CA ARG A 57 -14.26 -2.46 4.79
C ARG A 57 -14.03 -2.92 3.36
N MET A 58 -13.90 -1.96 2.44
CA MET A 58 -13.61 -2.21 1.03
C MET A 58 -12.19 -1.71 0.72
N LEU A 59 -11.21 -2.50 1.14
CA LEU A 59 -9.78 -2.17 1.03
C LEU A 59 -9.18 -2.71 -0.26
N ILE A 60 -8.45 -1.84 -0.95
CA ILE A 60 -7.66 -2.18 -2.13
C ILE A 60 -6.20 -1.97 -1.74
N PRO A 61 -5.51 -3.03 -1.30
CA PRO A 61 -4.11 -2.95 -0.90
C PRO A 61 -3.26 -2.69 -2.14
N PHE A 62 -2.21 -1.88 -1.99
CA PHE A 62 -1.31 -1.57 -3.11
C PHE A 62 0.17 -1.62 -2.71
N ALA A 63 0.50 -1.52 -1.42
CA ALA A 63 1.85 -1.73 -0.93
C ALA A 63 1.86 -2.55 0.35
N ARG A 64 2.93 -3.31 0.56
CA ARG A 64 3.19 -4.07 1.79
C ARG A 64 4.49 -3.60 2.42
N ARG A 65 4.58 -3.70 3.73
CA ARG A 65 5.83 -3.55 4.47
C ARG A 65 6.48 -4.92 4.66
N GLU A 66 7.81 -5.00 4.71
CA GLU A 66 8.56 -6.27 4.83
C GLU A 66 8.85 -6.66 6.29
N ASP A 67 9.14 -5.67 7.13
CA ASP A 67 9.50 -5.86 8.54
C ASP A 67 8.29 -6.15 9.47
N ASN A 68 7.07 -6.01 8.97
CA ASN A 68 5.83 -6.29 9.69
C ASN A 68 4.63 -6.49 8.74
N ASP A 69 3.47 -6.80 9.32
CA ASP A 69 2.23 -7.05 8.57
C ASP A 69 1.50 -5.77 8.09
N ASP A 70 2.15 -4.61 8.06
CA ASP A 70 1.51 -3.38 7.60
C ASP A 70 1.28 -3.38 6.08
N VAL A 71 0.11 -2.87 5.68
CA VAL A 71 -0.34 -2.79 4.30
C VAL A 71 -0.93 -1.41 4.05
N ALA A 72 -0.46 -0.74 3.00
CA ALA A 72 -1.06 0.49 2.51
C ALA A 72 -2.21 0.17 1.57
N CYS A 73 -3.38 0.74 1.85
CA CYS A 73 -4.62 0.51 1.13
C CYS A 73 -5.23 1.83 0.64
N PHE A 74 -5.91 1.76 -0.51
CA PHE A 74 -7.03 2.65 -0.80
C PHE A 74 -8.31 2.06 -0.21
N GLU A 75 -9.29 2.90 0.08
CA GLU A 75 -10.60 2.44 0.56
C GLU A 75 -11.74 3.07 -0.24
N ILE A 76 -12.61 2.21 -0.80
CA ILE A 76 -13.74 2.65 -1.63
C ILE A 76 -14.66 3.54 -0.78
N GLY A 77 -14.98 4.74 -1.31
CA GLY A 77 -15.81 5.72 -0.62
C GLY A 77 -15.06 6.65 0.34
N ARG A 78 -13.73 6.54 0.47
CA ARG A 78 -12.91 7.44 1.32
C ARG A 78 -12.04 8.45 0.55
N GLY A 79 -12.31 8.61 -0.74
CA GLY A 79 -11.63 9.60 -1.59
C GLY A 79 -10.21 9.16 -1.99
N SER A 80 -9.27 10.11 -2.01
CA SER A 80 -7.87 9.88 -2.41
C SER A 80 -6.96 9.37 -1.29
N LYS A 81 -7.49 9.21 -0.07
CA LYS A 81 -6.72 8.90 1.12
C LYS A 81 -6.02 7.55 1.01
N VAL A 82 -4.82 7.48 1.57
CA VAL A 82 -4.12 6.21 1.81
C VAL A 82 -4.24 5.87 3.28
N ILE A 83 -4.58 4.61 3.57
CA ILE A 83 -4.72 4.10 4.92
C ILE A 83 -3.74 2.95 5.10
N VAL A 84 -2.87 3.07 6.08
CA VAL A 84 -2.02 1.96 6.51
C VAL A 84 -2.75 1.20 7.59
N ILE A 85 -2.89 -0.10 7.37
CA ILE A 85 -3.43 -1.04 8.34
C ILE A 85 -2.39 -2.08 8.72
N HIS A 86 -2.49 -2.62 9.91
CA HIS A 86 -1.77 -3.82 10.33
C HIS A 86 -2.62 -5.03 10.00
N ASP A 87 -2.25 -5.75 8.94
CA ASP A 87 -2.93 -6.97 8.55
C ASP A 87 -2.86 -7.99 9.70
N TYR A 88 -3.86 -8.87 9.79
CA TYR A 88 -4.05 -9.84 10.89
C TYR A 88 -4.38 -9.26 12.29
N ALA A 89 -4.43 -7.94 12.47
CA ALA A 89 -5.06 -7.36 13.66
C ALA A 89 -6.54 -7.73 13.75
N SER A 90 -7.09 -7.74 14.97
CA SER A 90 -8.54 -7.92 15.18
C SER A 90 -9.32 -6.78 14.51
N GLU A 91 -10.51 -7.08 13.95
CA GLU A 91 -11.37 -6.08 13.31
C GLU A 91 -11.62 -4.89 14.25
N GLY A 92 -11.37 -3.67 13.76
CA GLY A 92 -11.47 -2.42 14.51
C GLY A 92 -10.14 -1.93 15.12
N TRP A 93 -9.10 -2.77 15.11
CA TRP A 93 -7.77 -2.45 15.66
C TRP A 93 -6.69 -2.38 14.58
N GLU A 94 -7.04 -2.63 13.33
CA GLU A 94 -6.08 -2.69 12.23
C GLU A 94 -5.56 -1.31 11.81
N HIS A 95 -6.25 -0.22 12.10
CA HIS A 95 -5.83 1.11 11.66
C HIS A 95 -4.52 1.56 12.33
N ARG A 96 -3.52 1.94 11.52
CA ARG A 96 -2.24 2.49 12.00
C ARG A 96 -2.04 3.95 11.65
N LYS A 97 -2.30 4.33 10.40
CA LYS A 97 -2.01 5.67 9.90
C LYS A 97 -2.92 6.02 8.73
N GLU A 98 -3.16 7.32 8.54
CA GLU A 98 -3.90 7.87 7.40
C GLU A 98 -3.09 9.01 6.78
N PHE A 99 -3.08 9.06 5.45
CA PHE A 99 -2.48 10.13 4.65
C PHE A 99 -3.56 10.78 3.80
N SER A 100 -3.40 12.07 3.49
CA SER A 100 -4.44 12.81 2.77
C SER A 100 -4.56 12.36 1.31
N ASP A 101 -3.43 11.96 0.73
CA ASP A 101 -3.34 11.36 -0.60
C ASP A 101 -2.15 10.40 -0.73
N PHE A 102 -1.91 9.94 -1.95
CA PHE A 102 -0.81 9.04 -2.28
C PHE A 102 0.57 9.71 -2.18
N TRP A 103 0.69 11.01 -2.48
CA TRP A 103 1.99 11.69 -2.42
C TRP A 103 2.45 11.88 -0.98
N ASP A 104 1.54 12.18 -0.07
CA ASP A 104 1.83 12.22 1.37
C ASP A 104 2.34 10.86 1.88
N TRP A 105 1.72 9.76 1.44
CA TRP A 105 2.18 8.41 1.75
C TRP A 105 3.57 8.15 1.13
N PHE A 106 3.74 8.51 -0.15
CA PHE A 106 4.99 8.30 -0.87
C PHE A 106 6.17 9.07 -0.26
N GLU A 107 5.94 10.33 0.17
CA GLU A 107 6.94 11.11 0.88
C GLU A 107 7.35 10.41 2.19
N ASN A 108 6.40 9.80 2.90
CA ASN A 108 6.73 9.01 4.09
C ASN A 108 7.53 7.75 3.75
N VAL A 109 7.19 7.03 2.68
CA VAL A 109 7.96 5.86 2.23
C VAL A 109 9.41 6.22 1.92
N VAL A 110 9.65 7.34 1.21
CA VAL A 110 11.01 7.81 0.93
C VAL A 110 11.76 8.17 2.21
N LYS A 111 11.08 8.76 3.20
CA LYS A 111 11.68 9.04 4.52
C LYS A 111 12.01 7.75 5.27
N ASP A 112 11.13 6.76 5.23
CA ASP A 112 11.35 5.45 5.85
C ASP A 112 12.58 4.76 5.23
N LEU A 113 12.68 4.74 3.88
CA LEU A 113 13.85 4.23 3.15
C LEU A 113 15.14 4.94 3.60
N ILE A 114 15.17 6.28 3.57
CA ILE A 114 16.37 7.04 3.95
C ILE A 114 16.78 6.76 5.41
N ALA A 115 15.81 6.61 6.31
CA ALA A 115 16.10 6.30 7.71
C ALA A 115 16.72 4.89 7.84
N TYR A 116 16.13 3.90 7.17
CA TYR A 116 16.61 2.52 7.18
C TYR A 116 18.02 2.36 6.62
N GLU A 117 18.27 2.90 5.43
CA GLU A 117 19.60 2.79 4.80
C GLU A 117 20.69 3.47 5.65
N ARG A 118 20.37 4.58 6.32
CA ARG A 118 21.30 5.23 7.26
C ARG A 118 21.57 4.40 8.51
N GLU A 119 20.60 3.62 8.97
CA GLU A 119 20.78 2.71 10.10
C GLU A 119 21.65 1.52 9.67
N GLU A 120 21.40 0.94 8.50
CA GLU A 120 22.21 -0.15 7.93
C GLU A 120 23.67 0.28 7.71
N GLU A 121 23.92 1.46 7.12
CA GLU A 121 25.26 2.04 6.97
C GLU A 121 26.03 2.19 8.29
N GLN A 122 25.33 2.39 9.42
CA GLN A 122 25.94 2.52 10.75
C GLN A 122 26.18 1.17 11.42
N ASN A 123 25.39 0.15 11.09
CA ASN A 123 25.48 -1.19 11.66
C ASN A 123 26.57 -2.06 10.98
N ASP A 124 27.09 -1.62 9.84
CA ASP A 124 28.18 -2.28 9.09
C ASP A 124 29.60 -1.99 9.63
N PHE A 125 29.73 -1.34 10.80
CA PHE A 125 30.98 -1.04 11.50
C PHE A 125 31.08 -1.67 12.89
#